data_AF-A0A5M3WEA6-F1
#
_entry.id   AF-A0A5M3WEA6-F1
#
_cell.length_a   1.000
_cell.length_b   1.000
_cell.length_c   1.000
_cell.angle_alpha   90.00
_cell.angle_beta   90.00
_cell.angle_gamma   90.00
#
_symmetry.space_group_name_H-M   'P 1'
#
loop_
_entity.id
_entity.type
_entity.pdbx_description
1 polymer ?
#
loop_
_entity_poly.entity_id
_entity_poly.type
_entity_poly.pdbx_seq_one_letter_code
_entity_poly.pdbx_strand_id
1 'polypeptide(L)'
;MIITRVGIAGLACVGGLLTGQAAMAETVAGTAAGTVAGRSARACLAPDQVGSYLSKEGEATISFSAAFLNGLRQAGVDMQALPPHKMIGNGSGTWLPIGDRYDNIEVPSGRVCYPGGWRWTQSATGASYEIDDFWILFSAVGTSKVIANPKVNGRPRDGGELTLLNFSVPQAFLTGQFVPHNGGIGPKRVDLRMTDDIVRDLNTVFGTTFRGGTVLGGLDIAWKGVPSRPLPSGTSLGFVGLQLLADAIRLPLFPASS
;
A
#
# COMPACT_ATOMS: atom_id res chain seq x y z
N MET A 1 -21.73 67.99 7.41
CA MET A 1 -20.45 68.59 6.98
C MET A 1 -19.82 67.60 5.99
N ILE A 2 -20.26 67.58 4.72
CA ILE A 2 -19.63 68.20 3.52
C ILE A 2 -18.09 67.99 3.56
N ILE A 3 -17.38 67.31 2.65
CA ILE A 3 -17.16 67.47 1.19
C ILE A 3 -16.36 66.20 0.73
N THR A 4 -16.81 65.30 -0.15
CA THR A 4 -16.74 65.26 -1.65
C THR A 4 -15.37 65.51 -2.31
N ARG A 5 -14.82 64.52 -3.06
CA ARG A 5 -14.16 64.63 -4.40
C ARG A 5 -13.60 63.23 -4.76
N VAL A 6 -14.02 62.52 -5.81
CA VAL A 6 -14.16 62.77 -7.27
C VAL A 6 -12.85 62.60 -8.04
N GLY A 7 -12.84 61.54 -8.88
CA GLY A 7 -12.47 61.56 -10.31
C GLY A 7 -11.02 61.23 -10.69
N ILE A 8 -10.68 60.83 -11.92
CA ILE A 8 -11.40 60.62 -13.21
C ILE A 8 -10.33 60.08 -14.21
N ALA A 9 -10.77 59.30 -15.22
CA ALA A 9 -10.18 59.04 -16.56
C ALA A 9 -8.74 58.46 -16.67
N GLY A 10 -8.39 57.58 -17.63
CA GLY A 10 -8.94 57.33 -18.96
C GLY A 10 -7.92 57.78 -20.03
N LEU A 11 -7.57 56.90 -20.99
CA LEU A 11 -6.91 57.09 -22.31
C LEU A 11 -6.05 55.84 -22.60
N ALA A 12 -5.82 55.34 -23.81
CA ALA A 12 -6.36 55.54 -25.14
C ALA A 12 -5.79 54.41 -26.03
N CYS A 13 -6.52 54.07 -27.09
CA CYS A 13 -6.05 53.28 -28.22
C CYS A 13 -4.83 53.93 -28.90
N VAL A 14 -3.85 53.13 -29.33
CA VAL A 14 -3.03 53.42 -30.52
C VAL A 14 -2.79 52.10 -31.27
N GLY A 15 -3.25 52.05 -32.51
CA GLY A 15 -2.90 51.01 -33.47
C GLY A 15 -1.57 51.31 -34.14
N GLY A 16 -0.90 50.26 -34.60
CA GLY A 16 0.31 50.33 -35.42
C GLY A 16 0.48 49.03 -36.20
N LEU A 17 0.24 49.12 -37.51
CA LEU A 17 0.43 48.10 -38.52
C LEU A 17 1.87 48.18 -39.08
N LEU A 18 2.37 47.06 -39.64
CA LEU A 18 3.53 46.92 -40.55
C LEU A 18 4.92 47.00 -39.85
N THR A 19 5.89 46.10 -40.02
CA THR A 19 6.32 45.28 -41.18
C THR A 19 7.29 44.17 -40.72
N GLY A 20 7.36 43.09 -41.49
CA GLY A 20 8.59 42.39 -41.88
C GLY A 20 9.56 41.85 -40.80
N GLN A 21 9.59 40.53 -40.64
CA GLN A 21 10.77 39.69 -40.94
C GLN A 21 10.41 38.21 -40.74
N ALA A 22 10.64 37.40 -41.77
CA ALA A 22 10.59 35.96 -41.69
C ALA A 22 11.81 35.48 -40.89
N ALA A 23 11.66 35.36 -39.58
CA ALA A 23 12.54 34.53 -38.78
C ALA A 23 12.03 33.09 -38.90
N MET A 24 12.82 32.26 -39.59
CA MET A 24 12.76 30.81 -39.50
C MET A 24 13.02 30.45 -38.03
N ALA A 25 11.97 30.37 -37.23
CA ALA A 25 12.02 29.72 -35.93
C ALA A 25 11.93 28.21 -36.20
N GLU A 26 13.03 27.51 -35.99
CA GLU A 26 13.03 26.06 -35.80
C GLU A 26 12.02 25.74 -34.71
N THR A 27 10.86 25.20 -35.13
CA THR A 27 9.96 24.52 -34.24
C THR A 27 10.68 23.25 -33.77
N VAL A 28 11.45 23.36 -32.70
CA VAL A 28 11.74 22.22 -31.83
C VAL A 28 10.42 21.88 -31.14
N ALA A 29 9.55 21.21 -31.89
CA ALA A 29 8.32 20.65 -31.39
C ALA A 29 8.70 19.57 -30.38
N GLY A 30 8.57 19.94 -29.11
CA GLY A 30 8.30 19.09 -27.97
C GLY A 30 8.86 17.69 -28.07
N THR A 31 10.04 17.52 -27.45
CA THR A 31 10.37 16.25 -26.80
C THR A 31 9.12 15.70 -26.16
N ALA A 32 8.72 14.52 -26.63
CA ALA A 32 7.55 13.80 -26.20
C ALA A 32 7.32 14.03 -24.71
N ALA A 33 6.13 14.52 -24.37
CA ALA A 33 5.53 14.16 -23.10
C ALA A 33 5.49 12.64 -23.10
N GLY A 34 6.58 12.03 -22.62
CA GLY A 34 6.58 10.66 -22.18
C GLY A 34 5.52 10.66 -21.11
N THR A 35 4.33 10.20 -21.48
CA THR A 35 3.39 9.61 -20.56
C THR A 35 4.24 8.63 -19.78
N VAL A 36 4.67 9.04 -18.58
CA VAL A 36 5.03 8.08 -17.56
C VAL A 36 3.69 7.41 -17.30
N ALA A 37 3.37 6.44 -18.15
CA ALA A 37 2.40 5.41 -17.85
C ALA A 37 2.95 4.84 -16.57
N GLY A 38 2.45 5.36 -15.43
CA GLY A 38 2.64 4.75 -14.14
C GLY A 38 2.34 3.29 -14.39
N ARG A 39 3.35 2.44 -14.19
CA ARG A 39 3.13 1.00 -14.23
C ARG A 39 2.10 0.75 -13.15
N SER A 40 0.83 0.73 -13.55
CA SER A 40 -0.24 0.23 -12.73
C SER A 40 0.24 -1.15 -12.31
N ALA A 41 0.37 -1.37 -11.00
CA ALA A 41 0.66 -2.69 -10.50
C ALA A 41 -0.32 -3.64 -11.18
N ARG A 42 0.20 -4.71 -11.81
CA ARG A 42 -0.67 -5.74 -12.33
C ARG A 42 -1.49 -6.24 -11.15
N ALA A 43 -2.82 -6.25 -11.30
CA ALA A 43 -3.75 -6.82 -10.33
C ALA A 43 -3.26 -8.20 -9.88
N CYS A 44 -3.59 -8.58 -8.65
CA CYS A 44 -3.31 -9.94 -8.18
C CYS A 44 -3.82 -11.00 -9.17
N LEU A 45 -3.23 -12.20 -9.11
CA LEU A 45 -3.80 -13.35 -9.79
C LEU A 45 -5.26 -13.54 -9.37
N ALA A 46 -6.10 -13.99 -10.31
CA ALA A 46 -7.49 -14.25 -10.01
C ALA A 46 -7.62 -15.37 -8.95
N PRO A 47 -8.69 -15.41 -8.13
CA PRO A 47 -8.82 -16.37 -7.02
C PRO A 47 -8.77 -17.86 -7.40
N ASP A 48 -9.01 -18.18 -8.67
CA ASP A 48 -8.96 -19.53 -9.25
C ASP A 48 -7.59 -19.87 -9.87
N GLN A 49 -6.68 -18.89 -9.95
CA GLN A 49 -5.34 -19.06 -10.47
C GLN A 49 -4.35 -19.40 -9.36
N VAL A 50 -3.39 -20.27 -9.70
CA VAL A 50 -2.29 -20.64 -8.82
C VAL A 50 -1.01 -20.01 -9.35
N GLY A 51 -0.33 -19.22 -8.51
CA GLY A 51 0.94 -18.57 -8.84
C GLY A 51 2.15 -19.19 -8.15
N SER A 52 3.27 -18.49 -8.23
CA SER A 52 4.39 -18.70 -7.31
C SER A 52 4.03 -18.11 -5.96
N TYR A 53 4.34 -18.79 -4.85
CA TYR A 53 3.94 -18.36 -3.50
C TYR A 53 5.06 -18.59 -2.48
N LEU A 54 4.98 -17.91 -1.34
CA LEU A 54 5.94 -18.11 -0.25
C LEU A 54 5.67 -19.41 0.50
N SER A 55 4.40 -19.77 0.66
CA SER A 55 3.99 -20.98 1.36
C SER A 55 2.72 -21.58 0.77
N LYS A 56 2.55 -22.90 0.84
CA LYS A 56 1.37 -23.59 0.26
C LYS A 56 0.08 -23.22 0.97
N GLU A 57 0.21 -22.99 2.26
CA GLU A 57 -0.88 -22.70 3.18
C GLU A 57 -0.34 -21.79 4.29
N GLY A 58 -1.26 -21.23 5.06
CA GLY A 58 -0.92 -20.43 6.22
C GLY A 58 -2.02 -19.44 6.53
N GLU A 59 -1.70 -18.55 7.45
CA GLU A 59 -2.56 -17.44 7.78
C GLU A 59 -1.75 -16.26 8.29
N ALA A 60 -2.32 -15.08 8.12
CA ALA A 60 -1.84 -13.88 8.78
C ALA A 60 -3.00 -13.20 9.50
N THR A 61 -2.67 -12.54 10.60
CA THR A 61 -3.60 -11.65 11.29
C THR A 61 -2.99 -10.28 11.46
N ILE A 62 -3.78 -9.24 11.23
CA ILE A 62 -3.44 -7.87 11.57
C ILE A 62 -4.30 -7.49 12.76
N SER A 63 -3.66 -7.30 13.91
CA SER A 63 -4.30 -6.76 15.11
C SER A 63 -4.17 -5.24 15.11
N PHE A 64 -5.28 -4.53 14.89
CA PHE A 64 -5.27 -3.07 14.77
C PHE A 64 -4.90 -2.41 16.10
N SER A 65 -4.16 -1.30 16.01
CA SER A 65 -3.79 -0.52 17.19
C SER A 65 -5.00 0.23 17.74
N ALA A 66 -5.03 0.44 19.06
CA ALA A 66 -6.06 1.25 19.69
C ALA A 66 -6.09 2.68 19.14
N ALA A 67 -4.92 3.26 18.84
CA ALA A 67 -4.82 4.60 18.26
C ALA A 67 -5.49 4.68 16.88
N PHE A 68 -5.26 3.69 16.02
CA PHE A 68 -5.90 3.61 14.71
C PHE A 68 -7.42 3.46 14.83
N LEU A 69 -7.90 2.48 15.60
CA LEU A 69 -9.34 2.24 15.79
C LEU A 69 -10.05 3.45 16.42
N ASN A 70 -9.42 4.12 17.38
CA ASN A 70 -9.97 5.32 18.00
C ASN A 70 -10.07 6.48 17.01
N GLY A 71 -9.06 6.68 16.16
CA GLY A 71 -9.11 7.73 15.13
C GLY A 71 -10.22 7.51 14.11
N LEU A 72 -10.46 6.26 13.68
CA LEU A 72 -11.61 5.93 12.82
C LEU A 72 -12.94 6.20 13.53
N ARG A 73 -13.09 5.73 14.78
CA ARG A 73 -14.32 5.92 15.56
C ARG A 73 -14.64 7.40 15.77
N GLN A 74 -13.63 8.22 16.08
CA GLN A 74 -13.81 9.66 16.27
C GLN A 74 -14.27 10.37 14.99
N ALA A 75 -13.86 9.88 13.82
CA ALA A 75 -14.29 10.39 12.52
C ALA A 75 -15.62 9.78 12.03
N GLY A 76 -16.25 8.89 12.81
CA GLY A 76 -17.47 8.17 12.41
C GLY A 76 -17.24 7.27 11.20
N VAL A 77 -16.07 6.59 11.16
CA VAL A 77 -15.68 5.71 10.06
C VAL A 77 -15.80 4.25 10.49
N ASP A 78 -16.61 3.50 9.75
CA ASP A 78 -16.73 2.06 9.85
C ASP A 78 -15.68 1.38 8.96
N MET A 79 -15.18 0.23 9.40
CA MET A 79 -14.18 -0.56 8.68
C MET A 79 -14.70 -1.95 8.38
N GLN A 80 -14.49 -2.41 7.15
CA GLN A 80 -14.87 -3.73 6.67
C GLN A 80 -13.67 -4.39 5.97
N ALA A 81 -13.53 -5.70 6.13
CA ALA A 81 -12.61 -6.48 5.32
C ALA A 81 -13.29 -6.83 3.99
N LEU A 82 -12.53 -6.80 2.90
CA LEU A 82 -12.99 -7.26 1.60
C LEU A 82 -12.49 -8.69 1.35
N PRO A 83 -13.35 -9.61 0.87
CA PRO A 83 -12.97 -11.00 0.63
C PRO A 83 -11.72 -11.11 -0.25
N PRO A 84 -10.87 -12.11 0.02
CA PRO A 84 -11.03 -13.20 0.97
C PRO A 84 -10.71 -12.85 2.44
N HIS A 85 -10.33 -11.60 2.75
CA HIS A 85 -10.07 -11.18 4.13
C HIS A 85 -11.34 -11.20 4.98
N LYS A 86 -11.16 -11.36 6.29
CA LYS A 86 -12.26 -11.39 7.26
C LYS A 86 -11.94 -10.49 8.44
N MET A 87 -12.92 -9.72 8.91
CA MET A 87 -12.78 -9.05 10.19
C MET A 87 -12.80 -10.09 11.32
N ILE A 88 -11.94 -9.91 12.32
CA ILE A 88 -11.85 -10.76 13.52
C ILE A 88 -11.87 -9.90 14.78
N GLY A 89 -12.06 -10.52 15.94
CA GLY A 89 -12.03 -9.82 17.23
C GLY A 89 -13.04 -8.69 17.34
N ASN A 90 -14.26 -8.89 16.81
CA ASN A 90 -15.30 -7.85 16.75
C ASN A 90 -14.84 -6.55 16.07
N GLY A 91 -14.01 -6.66 15.04
CA GLY A 91 -13.49 -5.51 14.29
C GLY A 91 -12.12 -5.01 14.78
N SER A 92 -11.53 -5.62 15.81
CA SER A 92 -10.20 -5.25 16.31
C SER A 92 -9.05 -5.78 15.45
N GLY A 93 -9.34 -6.60 14.44
CA GLY A 93 -8.33 -7.10 13.53
C GLY A 93 -8.89 -7.64 12.22
N THR A 94 -7.99 -8.09 11.36
CA THR A 94 -8.30 -8.77 10.10
C THR A 94 -7.50 -10.05 10.00
N TRP A 95 -8.16 -11.13 9.58
CA TRP A 95 -7.53 -12.37 9.14
C TRP A 95 -7.34 -12.34 7.63
N LEU A 96 -6.18 -12.80 7.18
CA LEU A 96 -5.76 -12.87 5.79
C LEU A 96 -5.33 -14.31 5.50
N PRO A 97 -5.87 -14.95 4.44
CA PRO A 97 -5.38 -16.24 4.02
C PRO A 97 -3.99 -16.12 3.40
N ILE A 98 -3.18 -17.15 3.59
CA ILE A 98 -1.91 -17.35 2.87
C ILE A 98 -2.01 -18.69 2.15
N GLY A 99 -1.45 -18.76 0.95
CA GLY A 99 -1.39 -19.97 0.17
C GLY A 99 -1.33 -19.70 -1.32
N ASP A 100 -1.33 -20.79 -2.06
CA ASP A 100 -1.12 -20.83 -3.50
C ASP A 100 -2.07 -19.96 -4.37
N ARG A 101 -3.19 -19.52 -3.79
CA ARG A 101 -4.18 -18.61 -4.38
C ARG A 101 -4.20 -17.20 -3.78
N TYR A 102 -3.50 -16.98 -2.67
CA TYR A 102 -3.66 -15.79 -1.84
C TYR A 102 -2.37 -15.00 -1.60
N ASP A 103 -1.17 -15.59 -1.79
CA ASP A 103 0.10 -14.87 -1.73
C ASP A 103 0.94 -15.14 -2.98
N ASN A 104 0.79 -14.29 -4.00
CA ASN A 104 1.40 -14.52 -5.29
C ASN A 104 2.63 -13.64 -5.52
N ILE A 105 3.79 -14.27 -5.72
CA ILE A 105 5.04 -13.60 -6.04
C ILE A 105 4.97 -13.09 -7.48
N GLU A 106 4.92 -11.78 -7.64
CA GLU A 106 5.05 -11.10 -8.90
C GLU A 106 6.52 -11.12 -9.35
N VAL A 107 6.78 -11.80 -10.47
CA VAL A 107 8.10 -11.80 -11.12
C VAL A 107 8.11 -10.82 -12.30
N PRO A 108 9.20 -10.06 -12.52
CA PRO A 108 10.48 -10.10 -11.81
C PRO A 108 10.60 -9.06 -10.66
N SER A 109 9.51 -8.53 -10.12
CA SER A 109 9.57 -7.49 -9.09
C SER A 109 9.95 -8.03 -7.70
N GLY A 110 9.61 -9.30 -7.43
CA GLY A 110 9.78 -9.91 -6.11
C GLY A 110 8.78 -9.35 -5.08
N ARG A 111 7.66 -8.78 -5.52
CA ARG A 111 6.56 -8.35 -4.65
C ARG A 111 5.60 -9.52 -4.44
N VAL A 112 4.90 -9.54 -3.31
CA VAL A 112 3.87 -10.56 -3.03
C VAL A 112 2.50 -9.90 -3.03
N CYS A 113 1.62 -10.34 -3.91
CA CYS A 113 0.26 -9.83 -4.04
C CYS A 113 -0.69 -10.59 -3.11
N TYR A 114 -1.52 -9.85 -2.38
CA TYR A 114 -2.60 -10.34 -1.54
C TYR A 114 -3.93 -9.82 -2.10
N PRO A 115 -4.81 -10.68 -2.64
CA PRO A 115 -6.14 -10.27 -3.06
C PRO A 115 -7.00 -9.99 -1.84
N GLY A 116 -7.96 -9.06 -1.98
CA GLY A 116 -8.77 -8.56 -0.87
C GLY A 116 -8.10 -7.37 -0.17
N GLY A 117 -8.79 -6.83 0.84
CA GLY A 117 -8.26 -5.68 1.55
C GLY A 117 -9.26 -5.10 2.52
N TRP A 118 -9.45 -3.78 2.46
CA TRP A 118 -10.28 -3.05 3.40
C TRP A 118 -11.13 -2.01 2.69
N ARG A 119 -12.33 -1.79 3.23
CA ARG A 119 -13.16 -0.65 2.92
C ARG A 119 -13.43 0.11 4.19
N TRP A 120 -13.16 1.41 4.16
CA TRP A 120 -13.56 2.38 5.17
C TRP A 120 -14.72 3.19 4.64
N THR A 121 -15.72 3.46 5.48
CA THR A 121 -16.90 4.25 5.10
C THR A 121 -17.28 5.20 6.22
N GLN A 122 -17.40 6.48 5.92
CA GLN A 122 -17.86 7.48 6.88
C GLN A 122 -19.38 7.55 6.87
N SER A 123 -20.01 7.21 8.00
CA SER A 123 -21.48 7.04 8.05
C SER A 123 -22.25 8.34 7.80
N ALA A 124 -21.67 9.49 8.17
CA ALA A 124 -22.32 10.80 8.02
C ALA A 124 -22.38 11.31 6.56
N THR A 125 -21.36 11.01 5.76
CA THR A 125 -21.21 11.55 4.39
C THR A 125 -21.40 10.49 3.31
N GLY A 126 -21.32 9.21 3.67
CA GLY A 126 -21.24 8.10 2.73
C GLY A 126 -19.89 8.02 1.99
N ALA A 127 -18.91 8.86 2.35
CA ALA A 127 -17.59 8.82 1.75
C ALA A 127 -16.94 7.45 2.01
N SER A 128 -16.20 6.93 1.03
CA SER A 128 -15.53 5.65 1.15
C SER A 128 -14.10 5.67 0.63
N TYR A 129 -13.26 4.85 1.24
CA TYR A 129 -11.88 4.59 0.83
C TYR A 129 -11.68 3.09 0.82
N GLU A 130 -11.23 2.55 -0.31
CA GLU A 130 -11.19 1.11 -0.56
C GLU A 130 -9.81 0.69 -1.07
N ILE A 131 -9.37 -0.47 -0.60
CA ILE A 131 -8.23 -1.23 -1.07
C ILE A 131 -8.75 -2.64 -1.31
N ASP A 132 -8.77 -3.10 -2.55
CA ASP A 132 -9.30 -4.40 -2.98
C ASP A 132 -8.20 -5.43 -3.26
N ASP A 133 -6.96 -5.00 -3.40
CA ASP A 133 -5.75 -5.79 -3.32
C ASP A 133 -4.58 -4.96 -2.77
N PHE A 134 -3.53 -5.63 -2.32
CA PHE A 134 -2.28 -4.96 -1.99
C PHE A 134 -1.05 -5.83 -2.27
N TRP A 135 0.08 -5.18 -2.44
CA TRP A 135 1.39 -5.80 -2.62
C TRP A 135 2.25 -5.57 -1.40
N ILE A 136 2.97 -6.60 -0.96
CA ILE A 136 4.07 -6.48 -0.01
C ILE A 136 5.37 -6.53 -0.78
N LEU A 137 6.15 -5.46 -0.69
CA LEU A 137 7.54 -5.41 -1.13
C LEU A 137 8.45 -5.65 0.08
N PHE A 138 9.06 -6.82 0.12
CA PHE A 138 10.03 -7.18 1.14
C PHE A 138 11.40 -6.61 0.79
N SER A 139 11.96 -5.78 1.67
CA SER A 139 13.33 -5.28 1.52
C SER A 139 14.22 -5.89 2.60
N ALA A 140 15.26 -6.61 2.18
CA ALA A 140 16.27 -7.15 3.08
C ALA A 140 17.02 -6.06 3.87
N VAL A 141 17.16 -4.88 3.25
CA VAL A 141 17.86 -3.73 3.81
C VAL A 141 16.93 -2.52 3.74
N GLY A 142 16.79 -1.78 4.84
CA GLY A 142 15.90 -0.62 4.91
C GLY A 142 14.43 -0.97 5.14
N THR A 143 13.54 -0.20 4.52
CA THR A 143 12.09 -0.23 4.80
C THR A 143 11.34 -1.05 3.77
N SER A 144 10.61 -2.06 4.25
CA SER A 144 9.64 -2.81 3.46
C SER A 144 8.32 -2.05 3.38
N LYS A 145 7.56 -2.31 2.31
CA LYS A 145 6.40 -1.48 1.95
C LYS A 145 5.19 -2.34 1.68
N VAL A 146 4.02 -1.86 2.10
CA VAL A 146 2.73 -2.30 1.61
C VAL A 146 2.23 -1.23 0.63
N ILE A 147 1.93 -1.65 -0.59
CA ILE A 147 1.55 -0.79 -1.71
C ILE A 147 0.17 -1.24 -2.19
N ALA A 148 -0.67 -0.33 -2.67
CA ALA A 148 -1.98 -0.66 -3.24
C ALA A 148 -2.40 0.35 -4.31
N ASN A 149 -3.52 0.08 -5.00
CA ASN A 149 -4.20 1.06 -5.87
C ASN A 149 -5.56 1.42 -5.27
N PRO A 150 -5.63 2.39 -4.34
CA PRO A 150 -6.86 2.66 -3.64
C PRO A 150 -7.95 3.24 -4.53
N LYS A 151 -9.19 3.11 -4.09
CA LYS A 151 -10.34 3.83 -4.65
C LYS A 151 -10.92 4.78 -3.61
N VAL A 152 -11.26 5.99 -4.04
CA VAL A 152 -11.98 6.97 -3.24
C VAL A 152 -13.36 7.14 -3.85
N ASN A 153 -14.40 6.89 -3.06
CA ASN A 153 -15.80 6.96 -3.51
C ASN A 153 -16.06 6.12 -4.78
N GLY A 154 -15.48 4.91 -4.81
CA GLY A 154 -15.62 3.96 -5.93
C GLY A 154 -14.82 4.32 -7.19
N ARG A 155 -14.06 5.42 -7.20
CA ARG A 155 -13.20 5.82 -8.32
C ARG A 155 -11.73 5.58 -7.97
N PRO A 156 -10.88 5.18 -8.93
CA PRO A 156 -9.44 5.12 -8.69
C PRO A 156 -8.93 6.42 -8.07
N ARG A 157 -8.08 6.30 -7.05
CA ARG A 157 -7.44 7.43 -6.39
C ARG A 157 -6.61 8.24 -7.39
N ASP A 158 -6.72 9.56 -7.33
CA ASP A 158 -5.84 10.45 -8.08
C ASP A 158 -4.37 10.23 -7.69
N GLY A 159 -3.51 10.02 -8.69
CA GLY A 159 -2.10 9.64 -8.48
C GLY A 159 -1.82 8.14 -8.50
N GLY A 160 -2.84 7.29 -8.52
CA GLY A 160 -2.69 5.84 -8.69
C GLY A 160 -2.09 5.13 -7.48
N GLU A 161 -1.11 4.25 -7.73
CA GLU A 161 -0.45 3.40 -6.73
C GLU A 161 0.06 4.21 -5.53
N LEU A 162 -0.17 3.70 -4.33
CA LEU A 162 0.12 4.37 -3.07
C LEU A 162 0.89 3.42 -2.15
N THR A 163 1.98 3.90 -1.53
CA THR A 163 2.57 3.19 -0.38
C THR A 163 1.69 3.45 0.84
N LEU A 164 0.99 2.41 1.31
CA LEU A 164 0.09 2.48 2.46
C LEU A 164 0.86 2.40 3.77
N LEU A 165 1.72 1.38 3.89
CA LEU A 165 2.35 1.02 5.15
C LEU A 165 3.84 0.78 4.96
N ASN A 166 4.60 1.11 5.99
CA ASN A 166 6.01 0.81 6.13
C ASN A 166 6.20 -0.19 7.28
N PHE A 167 7.13 -1.11 7.11
CA PHE A 167 7.60 -2.01 8.16
C PHE A 167 9.06 -2.39 7.94
N SER A 168 9.68 -3.04 8.92
CA SER A 168 11.07 -3.46 8.84
C SER A 168 11.17 -4.99 8.93
N VAL A 169 11.77 -5.61 7.92
CA VAL A 169 12.04 -7.07 7.91
C VAL A 169 12.93 -7.49 9.09
N PRO A 170 13.97 -6.74 9.48
CA PRO A 170 14.70 -7.02 10.72
C PRO A 170 13.83 -7.18 11.97
N GLN A 171 12.69 -6.48 12.08
CA GLN A 171 11.78 -6.67 13.22
C GLN A 171 11.19 -8.09 13.26
N ALA A 172 10.88 -8.64 12.09
CA ALA A 172 10.36 -10.00 11.95
C ALA A 172 11.37 -11.06 12.42
N PHE A 173 12.67 -10.74 12.40
CA PHE A 173 13.78 -11.65 12.73
C PHE A 173 14.44 -11.36 14.08
N LEU A 174 13.88 -10.46 14.89
CA LEU A 174 14.34 -10.29 16.26
C LEU A 174 14.19 -11.63 17.02
N THR A 175 15.14 -11.91 17.92
CA THR A 175 15.14 -13.15 18.70
C THR A 175 13.79 -13.37 19.38
N GLY A 176 13.19 -14.54 19.14
CA GLY A 176 11.88 -14.92 19.69
C GLY A 176 10.65 -14.39 18.92
N GLN A 177 10.84 -13.58 17.88
CA GLN A 177 9.73 -13.14 17.01
C GLN A 177 9.46 -14.15 15.89
N PHE A 178 10.49 -14.67 15.24
CA PHE A 178 10.35 -15.69 14.20
C PHE A 178 10.33 -17.10 14.84
N VAL A 179 9.15 -17.62 15.12
CA VAL A 179 8.98 -18.87 15.89
C VAL A 179 7.79 -19.69 15.37
N PRO A 180 7.73 -20.99 15.69
CA PRO A 180 6.53 -21.78 15.47
C PRO A 180 5.33 -21.24 16.26
N HIS A 181 4.20 -21.03 15.59
CA HIS A 181 2.92 -20.65 16.19
C HIS A 181 1.78 -20.88 15.18
N ASN A 182 0.53 -21.01 15.65
CA ASN A 182 -0.66 -21.24 14.82
C ASN A 182 -0.54 -22.42 13.82
N GLY A 183 0.28 -23.42 14.17
CA GLY A 183 0.59 -24.58 13.32
C GLY A 183 1.51 -24.29 12.13
N GLY A 184 2.06 -23.08 12.04
CA GLY A 184 3.05 -22.67 11.05
C GLY A 184 4.30 -22.07 11.69
N ILE A 185 5.09 -21.37 10.89
CA ILE A 185 6.28 -20.63 11.32
C ILE A 185 6.21 -19.20 10.77
N GLY A 186 6.68 -18.23 11.55
CA GLY A 186 6.86 -16.87 11.06
C GLY A 186 6.96 -15.86 12.20
N PRO A 187 6.94 -14.56 11.89
CA PRO A 187 6.97 -13.52 12.89
C PRO A 187 5.63 -13.43 13.64
N LYS A 188 5.70 -13.46 14.98
CA LYS A 188 4.55 -13.19 15.85
C LYS A 188 4.07 -11.74 15.78
N ARG A 189 4.96 -10.80 15.46
CA ARG A 189 4.58 -9.40 15.37
C ARG A 189 5.54 -8.57 14.52
N VAL A 190 4.96 -7.91 13.53
CA VAL A 190 5.60 -6.84 12.75
C VAL A 190 4.69 -5.62 12.79
N ASP A 191 5.18 -4.50 13.34
CA ASP A 191 4.37 -3.28 13.39
C ASP A 191 4.29 -2.64 12.00
N LEU A 192 3.05 -2.50 11.51
CA LEU A 192 2.74 -1.82 10.27
C LEU A 192 2.45 -0.35 10.55
N ARG A 193 3.20 0.56 9.93
CA ARG A 193 3.09 2.01 10.16
C ARG A 193 2.57 2.74 8.94
N MET A 194 1.55 3.57 9.11
CA MET A 194 0.98 4.37 8.03
C MET A 194 2.00 5.37 7.47
N THR A 195 2.04 5.50 6.15
CA THR A 195 2.81 6.57 5.49
C THR A 195 2.11 7.92 5.62
N ASP A 196 2.82 9.00 5.31
CA ASP A 196 2.20 10.33 5.23
C ASP A 196 1.12 10.40 4.14
N ASP A 197 1.25 9.62 3.07
CA ASP A 197 0.33 9.72 1.94
C ASP A 197 -1.03 9.08 2.25
N ILE A 198 -1.08 7.88 2.84
CA ILE A 198 -2.37 7.31 3.27
C ILE A 198 -3.01 8.13 4.39
N VAL A 199 -2.19 8.72 5.26
CA VAL A 199 -2.68 9.62 6.31
C VAL A 199 -3.30 10.87 5.70
N ARG A 200 -2.66 11.47 4.70
CA ARG A 200 -3.21 12.63 3.98
C ARG A 200 -4.54 12.27 3.35
N ASP A 201 -4.62 11.13 2.68
CA ASP A 201 -5.86 10.64 2.09
C ASP A 201 -6.98 10.46 3.13
N LEU A 202 -6.73 9.70 4.20
CA LEU A 202 -7.73 9.43 5.24
C LEU A 202 -8.15 10.70 5.99
N ASN A 203 -7.22 11.63 6.24
CA ASN A 203 -7.53 12.90 6.86
C ASN A 203 -8.38 13.77 5.92
N THR A 204 -8.12 13.74 4.61
CA THR A 204 -8.88 14.51 3.61
C THR A 204 -10.27 13.93 3.38
N VAL A 205 -10.38 12.62 3.22
CA VAL A 205 -11.64 11.94 2.88
C VAL A 205 -12.58 11.87 4.09
N PHE A 206 -12.04 11.64 5.28
CA PHE A 206 -12.86 11.37 6.47
C PHE A 206 -12.75 12.43 7.57
N GLY A 207 -11.85 13.41 7.47
CA GLY A 207 -11.59 14.35 8.56
C GLY A 207 -10.89 13.71 9.76
N THR A 208 -10.19 12.59 9.56
CA THR A 208 -9.35 11.98 10.61
C THR A 208 -8.15 12.89 10.94
N THR A 209 -7.46 12.62 12.05
CA THR A 209 -6.31 13.40 12.54
C THR A 209 -5.05 12.55 12.68
N PHE A 210 -4.93 11.52 11.85
CA PHE A 210 -3.76 10.66 11.85
C PHE A 210 -2.49 11.42 11.46
N ARG A 211 -1.34 10.87 11.84
CA ARG A 211 -0.01 11.36 11.47
C ARG A 211 0.81 10.25 10.82
N GLY A 212 1.72 10.58 9.91
CA GLY A 212 2.67 9.60 9.38
C GLY A 212 3.43 8.89 10.51
N GLY A 213 3.68 7.60 10.32
CA GLY A 213 4.30 6.73 11.31
C GLY A 213 3.34 6.16 12.37
N THR A 214 2.06 6.58 12.39
CA THR A 214 1.04 5.97 13.25
C THR A 214 0.96 4.48 12.99
N VAL A 215 1.01 3.66 14.05
CA VAL A 215 0.91 2.20 13.91
C VAL A 215 -0.53 1.86 13.53
N LEU A 216 -0.73 1.27 12.36
CA LEU A 216 -2.02 0.72 11.96
C LEU A 216 -2.34 -0.53 12.78
N GLY A 217 -1.37 -1.44 12.90
CA GLY A 217 -1.54 -2.69 13.62
C GLY A 217 -0.27 -3.54 13.67
N GLY A 218 -0.33 -4.64 14.43
CA GLY A 218 0.70 -5.67 14.43
C GLY A 218 0.31 -6.82 13.52
N LEU A 219 1.18 -7.15 12.57
CA LEU A 219 1.05 -8.29 11.67
C LEU A 219 1.71 -9.53 12.28
N ASP A 220 0.92 -10.56 12.50
CA ASP A 220 1.33 -11.92 12.88
C ASP A 220 1.17 -12.80 11.64
N ILE A 221 2.18 -13.59 11.30
CA ILE A 221 2.16 -14.46 10.12
C ILE A 221 2.64 -15.86 10.50
N ALA A 222 1.86 -16.87 10.13
CA ALA A 222 2.21 -18.28 10.25
C ALA A 222 2.11 -18.98 8.88
N TRP A 223 3.27 -19.18 8.25
CA TRP A 223 3.41 -19.95 7.01
C TRP A 223 3.43 -21.46 7.29
N LYS A 224 2.80 -22.24 6.40
CA LYS A 224 2.69 -23.70 6.52
C LYS A 224 3.12 -24.40 5.23
N GLY A 225 3.97 -25.40 5.39
CA GLY A 225 4.53 -26.15 4.27
C GLY A 225 5.66 -25.41 3.55
N VAL A 226 6.32 -26.15 2.66
CA VAL A 226 7.50 -25.69 1.94
C VAL A 226 7.09 -24.73 0.81
N PRO A 227 7.86 -23.66 0.55
CA PRO A 227 7.65 -22.80 -0.62
C PRO A 227 7.50 -23.60 -1.93
N SER A 228 6.62 -23.17 -2.85
CA SER A 228 6.30 -23.91 -4.09
C SER A 228 7.52 -24.24 -4.92
N ARG A 229 8.47 -23.30 -4.96
CA ARG A 229 9.62 -23.29 -5.85
C ARG A 229 10.77 -22.54 -5.18
N PRO A 230 12.03 -22.83 -5.55
CA PRO A 230 13.13 -21.91 -5.30
C PRO A 230 12.73 -20.52 -5.83
N LEU A 231 12.84 -19.50 -4.99
CA LEU A 231 12.70 -18.13 -5.44
C LEU A 231 13.79 -17.87 -6.50
N PRO A 232 13.48 -17.15 -7.60
CA PRO A 232 14.50 -16.74 -8.53
C PRO A 232 15.62 -16.00 -7.79
N SER A 233 16.87 -16.40 -8.02
CA SER A 233 18.04 -15.70 -7.50
C SER A 233 18.22 -14.38 -8.27
N GLY A 234 17.44 -13.36 -7.88
CA GLY A 234 17.53 -12.01 -8.44
C GLY A 234 18.38 -11.10 -7.55
N THR A 235 18.94 -10.05 -8.15
CA THR A 235 19.72 -9.01 -7.43
C THR A 235 18.86 -7.85 -6.93
N SER A 236 17.54 -7.85 -7.19
CA SER A 236 16.65 -6.81 -6.64
C SER A 236 16.50 -6.99 -5.13
N LEU A 237 16.36 -5.87 -4.40
CA LEU A 237 16.14 -5.90 -2.94
C LEU A 237 14.90 -6.73 -2.56
N GLY A 238 13.88 -6.74 -3.43
CA GLY A 238 12.69 -7.59 -3.34
C GLY A 238 13.05 -9.07 -3.25
N PHE A 239 13.81 -9.56 -4.23
CA PHE A 239 14.23 -10.96 -4.26
C PHE A 239 15.15 -11.34 -3.11
N VAL A 240 16.06 -10.45 -2.69
CA VAL A 240 16.92 -10.71 -1.51
C VAL A 240 16.07 -10.82 -0.25
N GLY A 241 15.11 -9.90 -0.06
CA GLY A 241 14.19 -9.95 1.09
C GLY A 241 13.34 -11.22 1.11
N LEU A 242 12.81 -11.62 -0.06
CA LEU A 242 12.07 -12.86 -0.21
C LEU A 242 12.93 -14.10 0.05
N GLN A 243 14.17 -14.12 -0.44
CA GLN A 243 15.08 -15.24 -0.25
C GLN A 243 15.38 -15.46 1.24
N LEU A 244 15.66 -14.38 1.98
CA LEU A 244 15.86 -14.45 3.43
C LEU A 244 14.64 -15.03 4.16
N LEU A 245 13.42 -14.64 3.76
CA LEU A 245 12.19 -15.20 4.32
C LEU A 245 12.02 -16.68 3.98
N ALA A 246 12.24 -17.06 2.72
CA ALA A 246 12.12 -18.45 2.29
C ALA A 246 13.15 -19.36 2.99
N ASP A 247 14.38 -18.89 3.18
CA ASP A 247 15.40 -19.64 3.91
C ASP A 247 15.07 -19.80 5.39
N ALA A 248 14.50 -18.75 6.01
CA ALA A 248 14.04 -18.84 7.40
C ALA A 248 12.91 -19.87 7.60
N ILE A 249 12.03 -20.07 6.60
CA ILE A 249 10.99 -21.11 6.62
C ILE A 249 11.58 -22.52 6.45
N ARG A 250 12.72 -22.66 5.76
CA ARG A 250 13.35 -23.96 5.45
C ARG A 250 14.25 -24.51 6.55
N LEU A 251 14.62 -23.72 7.55
CA LEU A 251 15.48 -24.19 8.63
C LEU A 251 14.83 -25.40 9.34
N PRO A 252 15.57 -26.50 9.56
CA PRO A 252 15.02 -27.71 10.16
C PRO A 252 14.49 -27.39 11.56
N LEU A 253 13.17 -27.50 11.68
CA LEU A 253 12.45 -27.39 12.94
C LEU A 253 12.62 -28.72 13.67
N PHE A 254 13.29 -28.66 14.83
CA PHE A 254 13.60 -29.76 15.75
C PHE A 254 14.79 -30.66 15.32
N PRO A 255 15.80 -30.87 16.19
CA PRO A 255 16.49 -32.16 16.15
C PRO A 255 15.43 -33.22 16.42
N ALA A 256 15.40 -34.29 15.63
CA ALA A 256 14.58 -35.45 15.95
C ALA A 256 14.91 -35.84 17.41
N SER A 257 13.93 -35.67 18.30
CA SER A 257 14.03 -36.18 19.66
C SER A 257 14.21 -37.70 19.53
N SER A 258 15.42 -38.15 19.85
CA SER A 258 15.81 -39.56 19.90
C SER A 258 15.28 -40.21 21.16
#